data_AF-E9IEK3-F1
#
_entry.id   AF-E9IEK3-F1
#
_cell.length_a   1.000
_cell.length_b   1.000
_cell.length_c   1.000
_cell.angle_alpha   90.00
_cell.angle_beta   90.00
_cell.angle_gamma   90.00
#
_symmetry.space_group_name_H-M   'P 1'
#
loop_
_entity.id
_entity.type
_entity.pdbx_description
1 polymer ?
#
loop_
_entity_poly.entity_id
_entity_poly.type
_entity_poly.pdbx_seq_one_letter_code
_entity_poly.pdbx_strand_id
1 'polypeptide(L)'
;MDGKVEGTPRQTSASFYHTLAQVLNTFYLYGFRERYAKPSWETSIPDENKLTDSDVDAFVMTMLPVVMTAMFNKFCINEACQALQYLATIRPSLVIPDMLERMQSTFDSLTEPHKLTASMICMVAVARPMVQGSRNINKELTYNKF
;
A
#
# COMPACT_ATOMS: atom_id res chain seq x y z
N MET A 1 31.77 -19.60 -27.15
CA MET A 1 30.55 -19.17 -27.86
C MET A 1 29.49 -19.05 -26.79
N ASP A 2 29.52 -17.94 -26.05
CA ASP A 2 28.71 -17.72 -24.85
C ASP A 2 27.56 -16.78 -25.19
N GLY A 3 26.39 -17.37 -25.46
CA GLY A 3 25.13 -16.66 -25.63
C GLY A 3 24.62 -16.21 -24.28
N LYS A 4 24.97 -14.98 -23.87
CA LYS A 4 24.41 -14.32 -22.70
C LYS A 4 22.95 -13.99 -22.99
N VAL A 5 22.04 -14.72 -22.33
CA VAL A 5 20.59 -14.46 -22.33
C VAL A 5 20.37 -13.13 -21.63
N GLU A 6 20.22 -12.08 -22.44
CA GLU A 6 19.89 -10.73 -22.01
C GLU A 6 18.41 -10.73 -21.58
N GLY A 7 18.18 -10.96 -20.29
CA GLY A 7 16.84 -10.92 -19.69
C GLY A 7 16.23 -9.54 -19.92
N THR A 8 15.15 -9.49 -20.70
CA THR A 8 14.49 -8.23 -21.03
C THR A 8 14.11 -7.45 -19.75
N PRO A 9 14.39 -6.14 -19.66
CA PRO A 9 14.14 -5.33 -18.45
C PRO A 9 12.65 -5.20 -18.07
N ARG A 10 11.73 -5.79 -18.84
CA ARG A 10 10.28 -5.81 -18.59
C ARG A 10 9.84 -6.91 -17.62
N GLN A 11 10.51 -8.05 -17.58
CA GLN A 11 10.13 -9.16 -16.70
C GLN A 11 10.57 -8.92 -15.25
N THR A 12 11.74 -8.33 -15.05
CA THR A 12 12.29 -8.07 -13.72
C THR A 12 11.48 -7.05 -12.94
N SER A 13 11.00 -5.98 -13.60
CA SER A 13 10.20 -4.94 -12.95
C SER A 13 8.84 -5.44 -12.50
N ALA A 14 8.14 -6.22 -13.33
CA ALA A 14 6.81 -6.75 -12.99
C ALA A 14 6.89 -7.75 -11.82
N SER A 15 7.89 -8.64 -11.83
CA SER A 15 8.13 -9.57 -10.73
C SER A 15 8.45 -8.85 -9.41
N PHE A 16 9.20 -7.74 -9.46
CA PHE A 16 9.50 -6.93 -8.27
C PHE A 16 8.22 -6.38 -7.64
N TYR A 17 7.36 -5.70 -8.41
CA TYR A 17 6.12 -5.12 -7.86
C TYR A 17 5.13 -6.19 -7.39
N HIS A 18 5.09 -7.35 -8.06
CA HIS A 18 4.31 -8.48 -7.59
C HIS A 18 4.80 -9.00 -6.22
N THR A 19 6.12 -9.18 -6.04
CA THR A 19 6.65 -9.59 -4.72
C THR A 19 6.40 -8.54 -3.65
N LEU A 20 6.44 -7.25 -4.00
CA LEU A 20 6.14 -6.16 -3.08
C LEU A 20 4.67 -6.19 -2.64
N ALA A 21 3.74 -6.39 -3.57
CA ALA A 21 2.33 -6.56 -3.26
C ALA A 21 2.09 -7.81 -2.38
N GLN A 22 2.82 -8.90 -2.61
CA GLN A 22 2.76 -10.09 -1.77
C GLN A 22 3.23 -9.83 -0.34
N VAL A 23 4.35 -9.14 -0.15
CA VAL A 23 4.86 -8.78 1.19
C VAL A 23 3.84 -7.92 1.93
N LEU A 24 3.24 -6.93 1.27
CA LEU A 24 2.18 -6.09 1.83
C LEU A 24 0.97 -6.92 2.26
N ASN A 25 0.54 -7.87 1.42
CA ASN A 25 -0.58 -8.74 1.73
C ASN A 25 -0.27 -9.68 2.90
N THR A 26 0.92 -10.29 2.94
CA THR A 26 1.34 -11.14 4.06
C THR A 26 1.40 -10.37 5.37
N PHE A 27 1.94 -9.15 5.35
CA PHE A 27 1.99 -8.27 6.52
C PHE A 27 0.58 -7.88 7.00
N TYR A 28 -0.30 -7.52 6.06
CA TYR A 28 -1.71 -7.24 6.36
C TYR A 28 -2.42 -8.44 7.01
N LEU A 29 -2.27 -9.64 6.42
CA LEU A 29 -2.89 -10.86 6.94
C LEU A 29 -2.31 -11.25 8.31
N TYR A 30 -1.02 -11.04 8.54
CA TYR A 30 -0.39 -11.28 9.83
C TYR A 30 -0.98 -10.37 10.91
N GLY A 31 -1.02 -9.05 10.67
CA GLY A 31 -1.61 -8.09 11.60
C GLY A 31 -3.11 -8.32 11.82
N PHE A 32 -3.85 -8.70 10.78
CA PHE A 32 -5.27 -9.07 10.91
C PHE A 32 -5.44 -10.34 11.75
N ARG A 33 -4.60 -11.36 11.56
CA ARG A 33 -4.64 -12.58 12.35
C ARG A 33 -4.32 -12.29 13.81
N GLU A 34 -3.32 -11.46 14.08
CA GLU A 34 -2.94 -11.07 15.43
C GLU A 34 -4.08 -10.35 16.18
N ARG A 35 -4.80 -9.43 15.51
CA ARG A 35 -5.82 -8.59 16.14
C ARG A 35 -7.23 -9.20 16.15
N TYR A 36 -7.56 -10.08 15.20
CA TYR A 36 -8.94 -10.57 14.99
C TYR A 36 -9.09 -12.09 14.96
N ALA A 37 -8.01 -12.87 15.05
CA ALA A 37 -8.15 -14.32 15.14
C ALA A 37 -8.93 -14.71 16.39
N LYS A 38 -9.95 -15.55 16.21
CA LYS A 38 -10.68 -16.16 17.32
C LYS A 38 -9.74 -17.13 18.04
N PRO A 39 -9.84 -17.28 19.38
CA PRO A 39 -9.10 -18.28 20.10
C PRO A 39 -9.39 -19.66 19.49
N SER A 40 -8.36 -20.30 18.96
CA SER A 40 -8.42 -21.64 18.40
C SER A 40 -7.44 -22.53 19.16
N TRP A 41 -7.34 -23.80 18.77
CA TRP A 41 -6.33 -24.72 19.31
C TRP A 41 -4.90 -24.37 18.85
N GLU A 42 -4.74 -23.43 17.91
CA GLU A 42 -3.45 -22.96 17.40
C GLU A 42 -2.71 -22.14 18.47
N THR A 43 -1.39 -22.26 18.53
CA THR A 43 -0.54 -21.52 19.47
C THR A 43 -0.71 -20.02 19.26
N SER A 44 -1.12 -19.31 20.32
CA SER A 44 -1.21 -17.85 20.30
C SER A 44 0.17 -17.23 20.13
N ILE A 45 0.23 -16.11 19.41
CA ILE A 45 1.48 -15.38 19.15
C ILE A 45 1.98 -14.81 20.48
N PRO A 46 3.24 -15.06 20.89
CA PRO A 46 3.82 -14.47 22.09
C PRO A 46 3.76 -12.94 22.07
N ASP A 47 3.49 -12.32 23.22
CA ASP A 47 3.38 -10.85 23.33
C ASP A 47 4.64 -10.10 22.85
N GLU A 48 5.81 -10.71 22.97
CA GLU A 48 7.10 -10.16 22.53
C GLU A 48 7.24 -10.05 21.00
N ASN A 49 6.49 -10.86 20.25
CA ASN A 49 6.52 -10.90 18.79
C ASN A 49 5.29 -10.21 18.17
N LYS A 50 4.49 -9.54 18.99
CA LYS A 50 3.33 -8.78 18.52
C LYS A 50 3.76 -7.52 17.81
N LEU A 51 3.04 -7.19 16.74
CA LEU A 51 3.35 -6.06 15.90
C LEU A 51 2.93 -4.77 16.60
N THR A 52 3.91 -3.93 16.97
CA THR A 52 3.61 -2.63 17.58
C THR A 52 3.11 -1.64 16.53
N ASP A 53 2.30 -0.66 16.94
CA ASP A 53 1.85 0.39 16.00
C ASP A 53 3.02 1.20 15.42
N SER A 54 4.15 1.30 16.15
CA SER A 54 5.37 1.93 15.65
C SER A 54 6.00 1.14 14.50
N ASP A 55 6.00 -0.20 14.58
CA ASP A 55 6.53 -1.05 13.51
C ASP A 55 5.67 -0.96 12.24
N VAL A 56 4.34 -0.87 12.44
CA VAL A 56 3.38 -0.63 11.35
C VAL A 56 3.64 0.72 10.68
N ASP A 57 3.84 1.78 11.45
CA ASP A 57 4.08 3.12 10.91
C ASP A 57 5.41 3.18 10.15
N ALA A 58 6.48 2.60 10.69
CA ALA A 58 7.78 2.50 10.02
C ALA A 58 7.68 1.71 8.70
N PHE A 59 6.92 0.62 8.70
CA PHE A 59 6.68 -0.17 7.50
C PHE A 59 5.92 0.61 6.43
N VAL A 60 4.85 1.33 6.81
CA VAL A 60 4.07 2.15 5.88
C VAL A 60 4.93 3.29 5.32
N MET A 61 5.70 4.00 6.16
CA MET A 61 6.57 5.10 5.73
C MET A 61 7.65 4.65 4.74
N THR A 62 8.20 3.45 4.90
CA THR A 62 9.23 2.92 3.99
C THR A 62 8.65 2.42 2.67
N MET A 63 7.45 1.83 2.69
CA MET A 63 6.80 1.28 1.49
C MET A 63 6.09 2.33 0.66
N LEU A 64 5.57 3.39 1.28
CA LEU A 64 4.76 4.40 0.61
C LEU A 64 5.48 5.03 -0.60
N PRO A 65 6.73 5.54 -0.50
CA PRO A 65 7.44 6.12 -1.65
C PRO A 65 7.66 5.13 -2.80
N VAL A 66 7.87 3.85 -2.47
CA VAL A 66 8.07 2.78 -3.46
C VAL A 66 6.80 2.54 -4.26
N VAL A 67 5.67 2.46 -3.57
CA VAL A 67 4.35 2.28 -4.20
C VAL A 67 3.94 3.54 -4.99
N MET A 68 4.22 4.74 -4.46
CA MET A 68 3.97 6.01 -5.16
C MET A 68 4.77 6.13 -6.46
N THR A 69 5.96 5.53 -6.50
CA THR A 69 6.79 5.47 -7.71
C THR A 69 6.23 4.43 -8.69
N ALA A 70 5.78 3.29 -8.17
CA ALA A 70 5.13 2.23 -8.96
C ALA A 70 3.87 2.71 -9.69
N MET A 71 3.10 3.61 -9.07
CA MET A 71 1.86 4.18 -9.62
C MET A 71 2.05 4.80 -11.02
N PHE A 72 3.18 5.46 -11.27
CA PHE A 72 3.46 6.09 -12.56
C PHE A 72 4.13 5.15 -13.57
N ASN A 73 4.36 3.89 -13.19
CA ASN A 73 4.85 2.88 -14.11
C ASN A 73 3.71 2.36 -14.99
N LYS A 74 3.92 2.41 -16.31
CA LYS A 74 2.94 2.04 -17.34
C LYS A 74 2.38 0.61 -17.20
N PHE A 75 3.13 -0.30 -16.60
CA PHE A 75 2.76 -1.72 -16.55
C PHE A 75 2.32 -2.22 -15.17
N CYS A 76 2.49 -1.42 -14.11
CA CYS A 76 2.35 -1.89 -12.73
C CYS A 76 1.29 -1.12 -11.94
N ILE A 77 0.40 -0.42 -12.64
CA ILE A 77 -0.62 0.42 -12.01
C ILE A 77 -1.59 -0.40 -11.15
N ASN A 78 -1.93 -1.62 -11.57
CA ASN A 78 -2.88 -2.47 -10.84
C ASN A 78 -2.25 -2.96 -9.52
N GLU A 79 -1.00 -3.39 -9.59
CA GLU A 79 -0.20 -3.83 -8.44
C GLU A 79 0.03 -2.66 -7.48
N ALA A 80 0.31 -1.46 -8.00
CA ALA A 80 0.42 -0.25 -7.21
C ALA A 80 -0.91 0.11 -6.52
N CYS A 81 -2.05 0.01 -7.21
CA CYS A 81 -3.37 0.24 -6.64
C CYS A 81 -3.68 -0.76 -5.51
N GLN A 82 -3.36 -2.04 -5.72
CA GLN A 82 -3.57 -3.09 -4.73
C GLN A 82 -2.68 -2.85 -3.50
N ALA A 83 -1.41 -2.51 -3.71
CA ALA A 83 -0.48 -2.14 -2.65
C ALA A 83 -0.95 -0.92 -1.85
N LEU A 84 -1.40 0.14 -2.53
CA LEU A 84 -1.97 1.34 -1.89
C LEU A 84 -3.21 1.01 -1.07
N GLN A 85 -4.07 0.13 -1.58
CA GLN A 85 -5.27 -0.30 -0.86
C GLN A 85 -4.91 -1.02 0.44
N TYR A 86 -3.92 -1.91 0.43
CA TYR A 86 -3.45 -2.56 1.66
C TYR A 86 -2.84 -1.54 2.63
N LEU A 87 -1.96 -0.66 2.16
CA LEU A 87 -1.35 0.39 3.01
C LEU A 87 -2.42 1.31 3.62
N ALA A 88 -3.39 1.75 2.83
CA ALA A 88 -4.48 2.60 3.30
C ALA A 88 -5.45 1.88 4.24
N THR A 89 -5.56 0.55 4.16
CA THR A 89 -6.34 -0.25 5.11
C THR A 89 -5.61 -0.39 6.44
N ILE A 90 -4.29 -0.57 6.41
CA ILE A 90 -3.44 -0.68 7.60
C ILE A 90 -3.36 0.66 8.34
N ARG A 91 -2.95 1.72 7.63
CA ARG A 91 -2.72 3.06 8.19
C ARG A 91 -3.25 4.15 7.25
N PRO A 92 -4.57 4.40 7.24
CA PRO A 92 -5.17 5.45 6.40
C PRO A 92 -4.63 6.84 6.75
N SER A 93 -4.22 7.07 8.00
CA SER A 93 -3.78 8.38 8.47
C SER A 93 -2.53 8.91 7.76
N LEU A 94 -1.62 8.03 7.37
CA LEU A 94 -0.41 8.43 6.64
C LEU A 94 -0.66 8.43 5.13
N VAL A 95 -1.36 7.42 4.61
CA VAL A 95 -1.46 7.21 3.16
C VAL A 95 -2.39 8.21 2.46
N ILE A 96 -3.49 8.63 3.09
CA ILE A 96 -4.49 9.49 2.45
C ILE A 96 -3.95 10.90 2.15
N PRO A 97 -3.29 11.62 3.08
CA PRO A 97 -2.71 12.94 2.78
C PRO A 97 -1.66 12.88 1.70
N ASP A 98 -0.72 11.94 1.79
CA ASP A 98 0.34 11.77 0.79
C ASP A 98 -0.25 11.53 -0.60
N MET A 99 -1.35 10.77 -0.70
CA MET A 99 -2.06 10.56 -1.95
C MET A 99 -2.77 11.81 -2.45
N LEU A 100 -3.37 12.58 -1.55
CA LEU A 100 -4.07 13.81 -1.89
C LEU A 100 -3.11 14.89 -2.40
N GLU A 101 -1.98 15.09 -1.71
CA GLU A 101 -0.91 16.01 -2.12
C GLU A 101 -0.36 15.63 -3.50
N ARG A 102 -0.12 14.34 -3.73
CA ARG A 102 0.36 13.85 -5.02
C ARG A 102 -0.68 14.04 -6.12
N MET A 103 -1.96 13.82 -5.84
CA MET A 103 -3.05 14.08 -6.81
C MET A 103 -3.13 15.56 -7.16
N GLN A 104 -3.07 16.45 -6.17
CA GLN A 104 -3.05 17.89 -6.39
C GLN A 104 -1.87 18.30 -7.28
N SER A 105 -0.67 17.77 -7.02
CA SER A 105 0.49 17.99 -7.89
C SER A 105 0.27 17.52 -9.34
N THR A 106 -0.45 16.41 -9.56
CA THR A 106 -0.80 15.98 -10.92
C THR A 106 -1.86 16.84 -11.60
N PHE A 107 -2.76 17.49 -10.84
CA PHE A 107 -3.74 18.42 -11.38
C PHE A 107 -3.10 19.73 -11.84
N ASP A 108 -2.13 20.23 -11.09
CA ASP A 108 -1.38 21.43 -11.48
C ASP A 108 -0.48 21.17 -12.70
N SER A 109 -0.11 19.92 -12.95
CA SER A 109 0.67 19.52 -14.12
C SER A 109 -0.19 19.43 -15.39
N LEU A 110 -0.27 20.53 -16.14
CA LEU A 110 -1.03 20.63 -17.40
C LEU A 110 -0.49 19.76 -18.56
N THR A 111 0.65 19.08 -18.41
CA THR A 111 1.38 18.49 -19.55
C THR A 111 1.44 16.96 -19.57
N GLU A 112 0.97 16.27 -18.52
CA GLU A 112 1.13 14.81 -18.40
C GLU A 112 -0.20 14.09 -18.05
N PRO A 113 -1.14 13.98 -19.01
CA PRO A 113 -2.48 13.43 -18.76
C PRO A 113 -2.46 11.98 -18.26
N HIS A 114 -1.43 11.20 -18.62
CA HIS A 114 -1.26 9.83 -18.15
C HIS A 114 -1.01 9.74 -16.63
N LYS A 115 -0.30 10.72 -16.04
CA LYS A 115 -0.08 10.78 -14.59
C LYS A 115 -1.36 11.14 -13.86
N LEU A 116 -2.15 12.05 -14.43
CA LEU A 116 -3.47 12.38 -13.91
C LEU A 116 -4.39 11.15 -13.90
N THR A 117 -4.49 10.43 -15.02
CA THR A 117 -5.31 9.20 -15.08
C THR A 117 -4.83 8.17 -14.06
N ALA A 118 -3.52 7.96 -13.93
CA ALA A 118 -2.98 7.03 -12.95
C ALA A 118 -3.33 7.43 -11.50
N SER A 119 -3.19 8.73 -11.17
CA SER A 119 -3.55 9.25 -9.86
C SER A 119 -5.04 9.08 -9.55
N MET A 120 -5.93 9.31 -10.53
CA MET A 120 -7.37 9.10 -10.35
C MET A 120 -7.71 7.62 -10.11
N ILE A 121 -7.08 6.69 -10.83
CA ILE A 121 -7.27 5.25 -10.61
C ILE A 121 -6.80 4.84 -9.20
N CYS A 122 -5.64 5.31 -8.76
CA CYS A 122 -5.16 5.05 -7.40
C CYS A 122 -6.04 5.69 -6.32
N MET A 123 -6.64 6.85 -6.58
CA MET A 123 -7.58 7.48 -5.67
C MET A 123 -8.83 6.61 -5.43
N VAL A 124 -9.30 5.89 -6.46
CA VAL A 124 -10.39 4.91 -6.30
C VAL A 124 -10.00 3.77 -5.36
N ALA A 125 -8.73 3.34 -5.37
CA ALA A 125 -8.24 2.28 -4.51
C ALA A 125 -8.26 2.66 -3.01
N VAL A 126 -8.02 3.94 -2.69
CA VAL A 126 -8.02 4.49 -1.32
C VAL A 126 -9.37 5.08 -0.89
N ALA A 127 -10.32 5.26 -1.82
CA ALA A 127 -11.64 5.84 -1.53
C ALA A 127 -12.42 5.08 -0.45
N ARG A 128 -12.31 3.74 -0.40
CA ARG A 128 -12.98 2.93 0.63
C ARG A 128 -12.47 3.26 2.04
N PRO A 129 -11.14 3.19 2.32
CA PRO A 129 -10.58 3.65 3.59
C PRO A 129 -10.95 5.11 3.95
N MET A 130 -11.01 6.01 2.97
CA MET A 130 -11.41 7.41 3.20
C MET A 130 -12.85 7.55 3.70
N VAL A 131 -13.80 6.87 3.07
CA VAL A 131 -15.22 6.91 3.47
C VAL A 131 -15.45 6.13 4.78
N GLN A 132 -14.67 5.09 5.02
CA GLN A 132 -14.76 4.32 6.25
C GLN A 132 -14.25 5.10 7.46
N GLY A 133 -13.30 6.02 7.30
CA GLY A 133 -12.89 6.98 8.33
C GLY A 133 -12.76 6.35 9.72
N SER A 134 -13.65 6.76 10.64
CA SER A 134 -13.73 6.32 12.04
C SER A 134 -14.19 4.87 12.27
N ARG A 135 -14.69 4.20 11.22
CA ARG A 135 -15.20 2.82 11.21
C ARG A 135 -14.11 1.81 10.81
N ASN A 136 -12.90 2.29 10.57
CA ASN A 136 -11.76 1.43 10.31
C ASN A 136 -11.43 0.64 11.58
N ILE A 137 -11.09 -0.63 11.38
CA ILE A 137 -10.94 -1.65 12.42
C ILE A 137 -9.89 -1.30 13.49
N ASN A 138 -9.02 -0.33 13.20
CA ASN A 138 -8.06 0.30 14.11
C ASN A 138 -8.58 1.67 14.60
N LYS A 139 -9.42 1.66 15.65
CA LYS A 139 -10.10 2.86 16.18
C LYS A 139 -9.14 3.94 16.70
N GLU A 140 -7.94 3.58 17.15
CA GLU A 140 -6.96 4.51 17.74
C GLU A 140 -6.21 5.38 16.71
N LEU A 141 -6.35 5.10 15.41
CA LEU A 141 -5.53 5.71 14.36
C LEU A 141 -6.34 6.56 13.37
N THR A 142 -7.53 6.99 13.80
CA THR A 142 -8.51 7.68 12.95
C THR A 142 -8.19 9.17 12.81
N TYR A 143 -8.38 9.68 11.59
CA TYR A 143 -8.33 11.12 11.30
C TYR A 143 -9.30 11.86 12.22
N ASN A 144 -8.81 12.92 12.87
CA ASN A 144 -9.66 13.81 13.65
C ASN A 144 -10.82 14.29 12.76
N LYS A 145 -12.04 14.14 13.28
CA LYS A 145 -13.25 14.62 12.63
C LYS A 145 -13.06 16.09 12.25
N PHE A 146 -13.34 16.42 10.98
CA PHE A 146 -13.69 17.79 10.61
C PHE A 146 -15.00 18.19 11.28
#